data_AF-A0A2D6X4T5-F1
#
_entry.id   AF-A0A2D6X4T5-F1
#
_cell.length_a   1.000
_cell.length_b   1.000
_cell.length_c   1.000
_cell.angle_alpha   90.00
_cell.angle_beta   90.00
_cell.angle_gamma   90.00
#
_symmetry.space_group_name_H-M   'P 1'
#
loop_
_entity.id
_entity.type
_entity.pdbx_description
1 polymer ?
#
loop_
_entity_poly.entity_id
_entity_poly.type
_entity_poly.pdbx_seq_one_letter_code
_entity_poly.pdbx_strand_id
1 'polypeptide(L)'
;MPERSFRIIFPRYDNSDQPIKKKYLEDLAGELVDRFGGVTMWESVGCFRPPKKPLMCDENYVMESVMHVGTEVEATAWEQVDNAVQWMRELADRVAKELGQDSIFSSFESDSRTEFRGDNLRPTADPEFVAKAKKRAERIFTKMTRK
;
A
#
# COMPACT_ATOMS: atom_id res chain seq x y z
N MET A 1 18.84 -10.36 -6.08
CA MET A 1 18.95 -8.89 -5.95
C MET A 1 17.91 -8.40 -4.96
N PRO A 2 18.11 -7.26 -4.27
CA PRO A 2 17.25 -6.89 -3.15
C PRO A 2 15.83 -6.63 -3.65
N GLU A 3 14.89 -7.43 -3.17
CA GLU A 3 13.47 -7.11 -3.24
C GLU A 3 13.21 -5.99 -2.23
N ARG A 4 12.44 -4.99 -2.63
CA ARG A 4 12.10 -3.83 -1.78
C ARG A 4 10.59 -3.79 -1.62
N SER A 5 10.14 -3.73 -0.37
CA SER A 5 8.75 -3.47 -0.05
C SER A 5 8.53 -1.96 0.12
N PHE A 6 7.54 -1.45 -0.59
CA PHE A 6 7.10 -0.07 -0.52
C PHE A 6 5.73 -0.03 0.13
N ARG A 7 5.61 0.69 1.25
CA ARG A 7 4.38 0.74 2.02
C ARG A 7 3.92 2.17 2.25
N ILE A 8 2.66 2.43 1.92
CA ILE A 8 1.95 3.65 2.30
C ILE A 8 0.88 3.30 3.33
N ILE A 9 0.86 4.04 4.43
CA ILE A 9 -0.09 3.86 5.54
C ILE A 9 -0.83 5.17 5.76
N PHE A 10 -2.15 5.13 5.61
CA PHE A 10 -2.99 6.32 5.76
C PHE A 10 -4.27 6.01 6.55
N PRO A 11 -4.88 7.01 7.21
CA PRO A 11 -6.08 6.80 8.01
C PRO A 11 -7.23 6.23 7.19
N ARG A 12 -8.11 5.46 7.83
CA ARG A 12 -9.33 4.93 7.19
C ARG A 12 -10.37 6.00 6.92
N TYR A 13 -10.32 7.09 7.68
CA TYR A 13 -11.26 8.19 7.69
C TYR A 13 -10.56 9.49 7.27
N ASP A 14 -11.29 10.38 6.61
CA ASP A 14 -10.83 11.74 6.33
C ASP A 14 -10.96 12.66 7.57
N ASN A 15 -10.54 13.92 7.43
CA ASN A 15 -10.66 14.90 8.53
C ASN A 15 -12.10 15.23 8.95
N SER A 16 -13.10 14.85 8.16
CA SER A 16 -14.52 15.01 8.48
C SER A 16 -15.10 13.76 9.15
N ASP A 17 -14.23 12.83 9.56
CA ASP A 17 -14.58 11.53 10.12
C ASP A 17 -15.44 10.68 9.15
N GLN A 18 -15.31 10.95 7.84
CA GLN A 18 -16.00 10.18 6.81
C GLN A 18 -15.07 9.09 6.28
N PRO A 19 -15.58 7.86 6.04
CA PRO A 19 -14.80 6.83 5.39
C PRO A 19 -14.27 7.32 4.03
N ILE A 20 -12.99 7.04 3.75
CA ILE A 20 -12.41 7.34 2.44
C ILE A 20 -13.23 6.65 1.35
N LYS A 21 -13.57 7.42 0.31
CA LYS A 21 -14.38 6.93 -0.81
C LYS A 21 -13.71 5.73 -1.46
N LYS A 22 -14.47 4.65 -1.65
CA LYS A 22 -13.98 3.42 -2.31
C LYS A 22 -13.25 3.70 -3.63
N LYS A 23 -13.80 4.58 -4.47
CA LYS A 23 -13.20 4.95 -5.75
C LYS A 23 -11.78 5.50 -5.60
N TYR A 24 -11.54 6.31 -4.57
CA TYR A 24 -10.22 6.85 -4.29
C TYR A 24 -9.21 5.74 -3.95
N LEU A 25 -9.62 4.75 -3.15
CA LEU A 25 -8.78 3.60 -2.82
C LEU A 25 -8.49 2.73 -4.05
N GLU A 26 -9.47 2.55 -4.94
CA GLU A 26 -9.30 1.82 -6.20
C GLU A 26 -8.32 2.53 -7.14
N ASP A 27 -8.45 3.86 -7.27
CA ASP A 27 -7.57 4.68 -8.10
C ASP A 27 -6.13 4.65 -7.56
N LEU A 28 -5.95 4.81 -6.23
CA LEU A 28 -4.65 4.73 -5.56
C LEU A 28 -4.00 3.35 -5.71
N ALA A 29 -4.78 2.28 -5.54
CA ALA A 29 -4.30 0.92 -5.76
C ALA A 29 -3.91 0.69 -7.23
N GLY A 30 -4.65 1.27 -8.17
CA GLY A 30 -4.34 1.25 -9.60
C GLY A 30 -2.98 1.85 -9.90
N GLU A 31 -2.67 3.03 -9.33
CA GLU A 31 -1.36 3.66 -9.50
C GLU A 31 -0.19 2.79 -8.99
N LEU A 32 -0.39 2.12 -7.84
CA LEU A 32 0.60 1.19 -7.29
C LEU A 32 0.77 -0.05 -8.16
N VAL A 33 -0.33 -0.58 -8.73
CA VAL A 33 -0.29 -1.71 -9.67
C VAL A 33 0.42 -1.33 -10.97
N ASP A 34 0.12 -0.16 -11.53
CA ASP A 34 0.74 0.33 -12.76
C ASP A 34 2.25 0.55 -12.56
N ARG A 35 2.65 0.97 -11.34
CA ARG A 35 4.04 1.22 -11.00
C ARG A 35 4.84 -0.03 -10.66
N PHE A 36 4.28 -0.93 -9.87
CA PHE A 36 5.00 -2.06 -9.26
C PHE A 36 4.51 -3.45 -9.71
N GLY A 37 3.46 -3.52 -10.52
CA GLY A 37 2.85 -4.77 -11.00
C GLY A 37 1.93 -5.46 -10.00
N GLY A 38 1.79 -4.92 -8.79
CA GLY A 38 0.92 -5.47 -7.76
C GLY A 38 0.85 -4.62 -6.49
N VAL A 39 -0.25 -4.76 -5.76
CA VAL A 39 -0.45 -4.15 -4.45
C VAL A 39 -1.28 -5.07 -3.58
N THR A 40 -0.94 -5.15 -2.30
CA THR A 40 -1.75 -5.80 -1.27
C THR A 40 -2.28 -4.72 -0.33
N MET A 41 -3.56 -4.75 -0.03
CA MET A 41 -4.21 -3.80 0.89
C MET A 41 -4.84 -4.51 2.07
N TRP A 42 -4.63 -3.98 3.28
CA TRP A 42 -5.28 -4.46 4.50
C TRP A 42 -5.53 -3.33 5.50
N GLU A 43 -6.40 -3.59 6.48
CA GLU A 43 -6.67 -2.69 7.59
C GLU A 43 -5.70 -2.96 8.76
N SER A 44 -5.27 -1.91 9.42
CA SER A 44 -4.43 -1.97 10.62
C SER A 44 -4.83 -0.90 11.63
N VAL A 45 -4.36 -1.02 12.87
CA VAL A 45 -4.47 0.06 13.87
C VAL A 45 -3.08 0.60 14.14
N GLY A 46 -2.92 1.91 13.98
CA GLY A 46 -1.68 2.62 14.28
C GLY A 46 -1.88 3.51 15.49
N CYS A 47 -0.97 3.45 16.46
CA CYS A 47 -0.99 4.33 17.61
C CYS A 47 0.24 5.23 17.60
N PHE A 48 0.04 6.52 17.85
CA PHE A 48 1.11 7.49 17.97
C PHE A 48 0.86 8.40 19.16
N ARG A 49 1.93 8.98 19.71
CA ARG A 49 1.85 9.91 20.83
C ARG A 49 2.40 11.27 20.39
N PRO A 50 1.54 12.26 20.11
CA PRO A 50 2.01 13.60 19.85
C PRO A 50 2.69 14.20 21.09
N PRO A 51 3.63 15.14 20.93
CA PRO A 51 4.20 15.85 22.06
C PRO A 51 3.12 16.48 22.94
N LYS A 52 3.14 16.20 24.24
CA LYS A 52 2.20 16.74 25.25
C LYS A 52 0.72 16.33 25.05
N LYS A 53 0.42 15.32 24.24
CA LYS A 53 -0.92 14.75 24.06
C LYS A 53 -0.95 13.28 24.50
N PRO A 54 -2.13 12.72 24.87
CA PRO A 54 -2.26 11.30 25.16
C PRO A 54 -1.95 10.44 23.94
N LEU A 55 -1.80 9.12 24.15
CA LEU A 55 -1.70 8.15 23.05
C LEU A 55 -2.98 8.22 22.20
N MET A 56 -2.82 8.43 20.91
CA MET A 56 -3.89 8.44 19.92
C MET A 56 -3.74 7.20 19.06
N CYS A 57 -4.84 6.50 18.80
CA CYS A 57 -4.87 5.31 17.96
C CYS A 57 -5.94 5.47 16.90
N ASP A 58 -5.57 5.21 15.65
CA ASP A 58 -6.45 5.34 14.50
C ASP A 58 -6.46 4.05 13.67
N GLU A 59 -7.60 3.76 13.06
CA GLU A 59 -7.72 2.73 12.03
C GLU A 59 -7.09 3.25 10.74
N ASN A 60 -6.22 2.45 10.12
CA ASN A 60 -5.47 2.81 8.92
C ASN A 60 -5.66 1.75 7.83
N TYR A 61 -5.60 2.20 6.58
CA TYR A 61 -5.28 1.33 5.46
C TYR A 61 -3.78 1.25 5.28
N VAL A 62 -3.32 0.05 4.97
CA VAL A 62 -1.95 -0.22 4.53
C VAL A 62 -2.03 -0.73 3.11
N MET A 63 -1.30 -0.08 2.20
CA MET A 63 -1.05 -0.58 0.86
C MET A 63 0.43 -0.87 0.71
N GLU A 64 0.75 -2.10 0.34
CA GLU A 64 2.13 -2.57 0.15
C GLU A 64 2.32 -3.13 -1.25
N SER A 65 3.41 -2.71 -1.88
CA SER A 65 3.87 -3.21 -3.16
C SER A 65 5.28 -3.73 -3.03
N VAL A 66 5.57 -4.85 -3.70
CA VAL A 66 6.91 -5.44 -3.78
C VAL A 66 7.47 -5.13 -5.16
N MET A 67 8.62 -4.46 -5.20
CA MET A 67 9.31 -4.17 -6.44
C MET A 67 10.38 -5.22 -6.72
N HIS A 68 10.33 -5.80 -7.91
CA HIS A 68 11.40 -6.65 -8.43
C HIS A 68 12.37 -5.82 -9.28
N VAL A 69 13.65 -5.84 -8.94
CA VAL A 69 14.68 -5.11 -9.68
C VAL A 69 15.19 -6.00 -10.82
N GLY A 70 14.77 -5.70 -12.05
CA GLY A 70 15.00 -6.52 -13.24
C GLY A 70 16.34 -6.30 -13.95
N THR A 71 17.37 -5.77 -13.27
CA THR A 71 18.69 -5.49 -13.89
C THR A 71 19.80 -6.14 -13.08
N GLU A 72 20.75 -6.81 -13.73
CA GLU A 72 21.93 -7.41 -13.09
C GLU A 72 23.02 -6.39 -12.72
N VAL A 73 22.90 -5.15 -13.21
CA VAL A 73 23.85 -4.08 -12.94
C VAL A 73 23.46 -3.34 -11.66
N GLU A 74 24.31 -3.41 -10.65
CA GLU A 74 24.05 -2.84 -9.32
C GLU A 74 23.78 -1.32 -9.33
N ALA A 75 24.52 -0.54 -10.11
CA ALA A 75 24.31 0.91 -10.20
C ALA A 75 22.89 1.24 -10.72
N THR A 76 22.45 0.56 -11.78
CA THR A 76 21.10 0.73 -12.35
C THR A 76 20.02 0.18 -11.43
N ALA A 77 20.33 -0.84 -10.62
CA ALA A 77 19.43 -1.35 -9.60
C ALA A 77 19.14 -0.28 -8.53
N TRP A 78 20.18 0.42 -8.05
CA TRP A 78 20.01 1.51 -7.09
C TRP A 78 19.26 2.70 -7.67
N GLU A 79 19.52 3.08 -8.92
CA GLU A 79 18.77 4.14 -9.60
C GLU A 79 17.26 3.84 -9.69
N GLN A 80 16.89 2.57 -9.98
CA GLN A 80 15.48 2.16 -9.99
C GLN A 80 14.85 2.26 -8.59
N VAL A 81 15.59 1.86 -7.56
CA VAL A 81 15.13 1.96 -6.17
C VAL A 81 14.94 3.41 -5.77
N ASP A 82 15.90 4.29 -6.04
CA ASP A 82 15.82 5.71 -5.70
C ASP A 82 14.66 6.39 -6.43
N ASN A 83 14.43 6.04 -7.71
CA ASN A 83 13.28 6.53 -8.47
C ASN A 83 11.95 6.06 -7.88
N ALA A 84 11.87 4.81 -7.41
CA ALA A 84 10.69 4.29 -6.71
C ALA A 84 10.47 4.96 -5.35
N VAL A 85 11.53 5.19 -4.57
CA VAL A 85 11.46 5.92 -3.30
C VAL A 85 10.95 7.33 -3.52
N GLN A 86 11.49 8.05 -4.50
CA GLN A 86 11.08 9.41 -4.81
C GLN A 86 9.61 9.47 -5.24
N TRP A 87 9.19 8.56 -6.12
CA TRP A 87 7.79 8.47 -6.56
C TRP A 87 6.84 8.18 -5.40
N MET A 88 7.20 7.26 -4.49
CA MET A 88 6.39 6.96 -3.30
C MET A 88 6.31 8.13 -2.32
N ARG A 89 7.34 8.97 -2.22
CA ARG A 89 7.28 10.21 -1.42
C ARG A 89 6.29 11.19 -2.02
N GLU A 90 6.35 11.40 -3.33
CA GLU A 90 5.41 12.27 -4.05
C GLU A 90 3.98 11.75 -3.95
N LEU A 91 3.80 10.42 -4.02
CA LEU A 91 2.52 9.76 -3.79
C LEU A 91 2.01 10.06 -2.37
N ALA A 92 2.83 9.83 -1.35
CA ALA A 92 2.44 10.07 0.05
C ALA A 92 2.07 11.54 0.30
N ASP A 93 2.81 12.49 -0.25
CA ASP A 93 2.53 13.92 -0.13
C ASP A 93 1.20 14.30 -0.81
N ARG A 94 0.91 13.72 -1.97
CA ARG A 94 -0.35 13.93 -2.68
C ARG A 94 -1.53 13.35 -1.90
N VAL A 95 -1.42 12.09 -1.45
CA VAL A 95 -2.47 11.42 -0.67
C VAL A 95 -2.72 12.21 0.62
N ALA A 96 -1.67 12.76 1.26
CA ALA A 96 -1.83 13.57 2.47
C ALA A 96 -2.67 14.81 2.20
N LYS A 97 -2.35 15.55 1.13
CA LYS A 97 -3.11 16.75 0.73
C LYS A 97 -4.56 16.41 0.36
N GLU A 98 -4.78 15.33 -0.37
CA GLU A 98 -6.11 14.94 -0.85
C GLU A 98 -7.03 14.47 0.28
N LEU A 99 -6.47 13.80 1.29
CA LEU A 99 -7.19 13.38 2.50
C LEU A 99 -7.26 14.47 3.59
N GLY A 100 -6.62 15.62 3.34
CA GLY A 100 -6.50 16.74 4.28
C GLY A 100 -5.56 16.46 5.46
N GLN A 101 -4.81 15.37 5.44
CA GLN A 101 -3.95 14.97 6.55
C GLN A 101 -2.69 15.84 6.60
N ASP A 102 -2.29 16.28 7.80
CA ASP A 102 -1.03 17.01 8.00
C ASP A 102 0.20 16.13 7.66
N SER A 103 0.06 14.80 7.73
CA SER A 103 1.10 13.85 7.32
C SER A 103 0.53 12.46 7.06
N ILE A 104 1.16 11.72 6.14
CA ILE A 104 0.93 10.28 5.90
C ILE A 104 2.21 9.53 6.16
N PHE A 105 2.10 8.36 6.80
CA PHE A 105 3.26 7.55 7.11
C PHE A 105 3.68 6.73 5.89
N SER A 106 4.91 6.96 5.41
CA SER A 106 5.54 6.14 4.39
C SER A 106 6.70 5.36 5.01
N SER A 107 6.78 4.06 4.72
CA SER A 107 7.86 3.20 5.17
C SER A 107 8.54 2.55 3.97
N PHE A 108 9.87 2.62 3.98
CA PHE A 108 10.75 2.06 2.98
C PHE A 108 11.67 1.08 3.71
N GLU A 109 11.33 -0.21 3.69
CA GLU A 109 12.20 -1.21 4.31
C GLU A 109 13.32 -1.58 3.32
N SER A 110 14.57 -1.50 3.78
CA SER A 110 15.74 -1.71 2.93
C SER A 110 16.19 -3.17 2.82
N ASP A 111 15.68 -4.06 3.67
CA ASP A 111 16.24 -5.42 3.85
C ASP A 111 15.20 -6.50 4.21
N SER A 112 14.08 -6.58 3.49
CA SER A 112 13.27 -7.80 3.51
C SER A 112 13.84 -8.75 2.44
N ARG A 113 14.73 -9.66 2.83
CA ARG A 113 15.08 -10.83 1.99
C ARG A 113 13.80 -11.65 1.81
N THR A 114 13.08 -11.36 0.75
CA THR A 114 11.92 -12.11 0.33
C THR A 114 12.42 -13.13 -0.69
N GLU A 115 12.26 -14.41 -0.37
CA GLU A 115 12.67 -15.53 -1.21
C GLU A 115 11.40 -16.23 -1.69
N PHE A 116 11.12 -16.18 -2.99
CA PHE A 116 10.08 -17.00 -3.58
C PHE A 116 10.55 -18.45 -3.65
N ARG A 117 10.08 -19.30 -2.73
CA ARG A 117 10.34 -20.74 -2.79
C ARG A 117 9.27 -21.47 -3.61
N GLY A 118 9.69 -21.95 -4.79
CA GLY A 118 8.94 -22.91 -5.62
C GLY A 118 8.94 -22.53 -7.09
N ASP A 119 9.33 -23.46 -7.96
CA ASP A 119 9.47 -23.28 -9.42
C ASP A 119 8.13 -23.13 -10.17
N ASN A 120 7.03 -22.91 -9.45
CA ASN A 120 5.68 -22.84 -9.99
C ASN A 120 5.03 -21.51 -9.59
N LEU A 121 5.41 -20.43 -10.29
CA LEU A 121 4.50 -19.29 -10.42
C LEU A 121 3.18 -19.85 -10.96
N ARG A 122 2.08 -19.71 -10.22
CA ARG A 122 0.76 -20.05 -10.78
C ARG A 122 0.58 -19.20 -12.05
N PRO A 123 0.50 -19.81 -13.24
CA PRO A 123 0.22 -19.05 -14.45
C PRO A 123 -1.24 -18.59 -14.32
N THR A 124 -1.41 -17.30 -14.03
CA THR A 124 -2.70 -16.65 -13.72
C THR A 124 -3.45 -17.26 -12.53
N ALA A 125 -3.89 -16.42 -11.60
CA ALA A 125 -4.79 -16.86 -10.54
C ALA A 125 -6.06 -17.45 -11.17
N ASP A 126 -6.43 -18.66 -10.77
CA ASP A 126 -7.65 -19.36 -11.19
C ASP A 126 -8.84 -18.35 -11.23
N PRO A 127 -9.53 -18.20 -12.37
CA PRO A 127 -10.64 -17.25 -12.50
C PRO A 127 -11.72 -17.42 -11.42
N GLU A 128 -11.98 -18.64 -10.94
CA GLU A 128 -12.91 -18.89 -9.84
C GLU A 128 -12.37 -18.36 -8.52
N PHE A 129 -11.07 -18.53 -8.28
CA PHE A 129 -10.41 -17.97 -7.11
C PHE A 129 -10.45 -16.45 -7.12
N VAL A 130 -10.17 -15.82 -8.27
CA VAL A 130 -10.25 -14.37 -8.45
C VAL A 130 -11.68 -13.88 -8.24
N ALA A 131 -12.67 -14.55 -8.82
CA ALA A 131 -14.09 -14.20 -8.62
C ALA A 131 -14.52 -14.32 -7.15
N LYS A 132 -14.07 -15.37 -6.45
CA LYS A 132 -14.37 -15.59 -5.03
C LYS A 132 -13.67 -14.56 -4.14
N ALA A 133 -12.42 -14.21 -4.43
CA ALA A 133 -11.68 -13.16 -3.76
C ALA A 133 -12.34 -11.80 -3.96
N LYS A 134 -12.73 -11.48 -5.20
CA LYS A 134 -13.47 -10.25 -5.55
C LYS A 134 -14.79 -10.15 -4.79
N LYS A 135 -15.58 -11.24 -4.76
CA LYS A 135 -16.85 -11.31 -4.02
C LYS A 135 -16.66 -11.20 -2.49
N ARG A 136 -15.53 -11.70 -1.97
CA ARG A 136 -15.16 -11.57 -0.56
C ARG A 136 -14.74 -10.13 -0.23
N ALA A 137 -13.94 -9.50 -1.08
CA ALA A 137 -13.56 -8.10 -0.96
C ALA A 137 -14.80 -7.21 -1.01
N GLU A 138 -15.70 -7.40 -1.99
CA GLU A 138 -16.97 -6.68 -2.08
C GLU A 138 -17.83 -6.81 -0.81
N ARG A 139 -17.89 -8.01 -0.21
CA ARG A 139 -18.59 -8.22 1.08
C ARG A 139 -17.93 -7.50 2.24
N ILE A 140 -16.61 -7.44 2.28
CA ILE A 140 -15.87 -6.68 3.29
C ILE A 140 -16.18 -5.19 3.12
N PHE A 141 -16.00 -4.65 1.91
CA PHE A 141 -16.34 -3.27 1.58
C PHE A 141 -17.80 -2.90 1.90
N THR A 142 -18.76 -3.76 1.58
CA THR A 142 -20.18 -3.51 1.87
C THR A 142 -20.50 -3.53 3.37
N LYS A 143 -19.75 -4.32 4.16
CA LYS A 143 -19.88 -4.31 5.62
C LYS A 143 -19.24 -3.07 6.23
N MET A 144 -18.19 -2.55 5.60
CA MET A 144 -17.50 -1.33 6.05
C MET A 144 -18.30 -0.05 5.79
N THR A 145 -19.20 -0.04 4.81
CA THR A 145 -20.04 1.12 4.45
C THR A 145 -21.41 1.16 5.11
N ARG A 146 -21.73 0.20 5.99
CA ARG A 146 -23.03 0.07 6.68
C ARG A 146 -23.00 0.45 8.17
N LYS A 147 -21.97 1.17 8.62
CA LYS A 147 -21.92 1.85 9.92
C LYS A 147 -21.74 3.33 9.68
#